data_AF-A0A4V2WS19-F1
#
_entry.id   AF-A0A4V2WS19-F1
#
_cell.length_a   1.000
_cell.length_b   1.000
_cell.length_c   1.000
_cell.angle_alpha   90.00
_cell.angle_beta   90.00
_cell.angle_gamma   90.00
#
_symmetry.space_group_name_H-M   'P 1'
#
loop_
_entity.id
_entity.type
_entity.pdbx_description
1 polymer ?
#
loop_
_entity_poly.entity_id
_entity_poly.type
_entity_poly.pdbx_seq_one_letter_code
_entity_poly.pdbx_strand_id
1 'polypeptide(L)'
;MKHLIKRRIITITAILIALFLGACTKGKLEYYDADGQLKTACETVYTWQPSVDKYAVEYVLAHCARKAQEQGLTVKDQRLLDIDLSVPVSPEGQPWTFDLAREHHQKGLITDKQYGYILAYIDLGYPVIEG
;
A
#
# COMPACT_ATOMS: atom_id res chain seq x y z
N MET A 1 7.50 -42.29 22.88
CA MET A 1 8.30 -41.21 22.24
C MET A 1 7.89 -40.86 20.81
N LYS A 2 7.77 -41.83 19.88
CA LYS A 2 7.44 -41.55 18.46
C LYS A 2 6.11 -40.78 18.25
N HIS A 3 5.07 -41.06 19.05
CA HIS A 3 3.78 -40.35 18.98
C HIS A 3 3.84 -38.89 19.48
N LEU A 4 4.70 -38.58 20.45
CA LEU A 4 4.93 -37.22 20.95
C LEU A 4 5.68 -36.36 19.91
N ILE A 5 6.63 -36.97 19.19
CA ILE A 5 7.37 -36.33 18.09
C ILE A 5 6.42 -36.07 16.92
N LYS A 6 5.57 -37.04 16.54
CA LYS A 6 4.56 -36.87 15.48
C LYS A 6 3.55 -35.76 15.80
N ARG A 7 3.07 -35.69 17.05
CA ARG A 7 2.18 -34.60 17.51
C ARG A 7 2.89 -33.24 17.45
N ARG A 8 4.13 -33.13 17.94
CA ARG A 8 4.92 -31.88 17.85
C ARG A 8 5.13 -31.41 16.41
N ILE A 9 5.43 -32.32 15.48
CA ILE A 9 5.61 -31.98 14.06
C ILE A 9 4.30 -31.45 13.47
N ILE A 10 3.16 -32.12 13.70
CA ILE A 10 1.85 -31.67 13.20
C ILE A 10 1.49 -30.28 13.76
N THR A 11 1.76 -30.02 15.04
CA THR A 11 1.51 -28.71 15.65
C THR A 11 2.40 -27.61 15.05
N ILE A 12 3.69 -27.88 14.81
CA ILE A 12 4.61 -26.92 14.20
C ILE A 12 4.17 -26.58 12.76
N THR A 13 3.80 -27.59 11.97
CA THR A 13 3.30 -27.37 10.60
C THR A 13 2.02 -26.54 10.60
N ALA A 14 1.09 -26.79 11.52
CA ALA A 14 -0.15 -26.00 11.62
C ALA A 14 0.11 -24.53 12.00
N ILE A 15 1.07 -24.27 12.90
CA ILE A 15 1.48 -22.91 13.28
C ILE A 15 2.13 -22.17 12.10
N LEU A 16 3.00 -22.85 11.35
CA LEU A 16 3.62 -22.27 10.15
C LEU A 16 2.58 -21.94 9.08
N ILE A 17 1.62 -22.83 8.82
CA ILE A 17 0.53 -22.58 7.87
C ILE A 17 -0.34 -21.40 8.33
N ALA A 18 -0.63 -21.29 9.63
CA ALA A 18 -1.40 -20.19 10.19
C ALA A 18 -0.69 -18.82 10.03
N LEU A 19 0.64 -18.78 10.07
CA LEU A 19 1.43 -17.57 9.84
C LEU A 19 1.41 -17.10 8.38
N PHE A 20 1.08 -17.97 7.42
CA PHE A 20 0.93 -17.62 5.99
C PHE A 20 -0.48 -17.19 5.61
N LEU A 21 -1.46 -17.25 6.52
CA LEU A 21 -2.83 -16.80 6.27
C LEU A 21 -2.93 -15.26 6.31
N GLY A 22 -2.42 -14.62 5.26
CA GLY A 22 -2.83 -13.29 4.81
C GLY A 22 -2.26 -12.11 5.60
N ALA A 23 -1.07 -11.65 5.22
CA ALA A 23 -0.63 -10.30 5.57
C ALA A 23 -1.39 -9.28 4.72
N CYS A 24 -2.46 -8.70 5.28
CA CYS A 24 -3.09 -7.51 4.73
C CYS A 24 -2.34 -6.28 5.25
N THR A 25 -1.89 -5.42 4.35
CA THR A 25 -1.40 -4.09 4.73
C THR A 25 -2.59 -3.13 4.68
N LYS A 26 -2.93 -2.54 5.82
CA LYS A 26 -4.07 -1.62 5.95
C LYS A 26 -3.58 -0.26 6.42
N GLY A 27 -4.24 0.79 5.97
CA GLY A 27 -3.99 2.15 6.45
C GLY A 27 -5.27 2.96 6.47
N LYS A 28 -5.32 3.95 7.37
CA LYS A 28 -6.39 4.95 7.40
C LYS A 28 -5.82 6.33 7.68
N LEU A 29 -6.43 7.35 7.08
CA LEU A 29 -6.16 8.74 7.37
C LEU A 29 -7.21 9.25 8.36
N GLU A 30 -6.76 9.94 9.39
CA GLU A 30 -7.62 10.61 10.36
C GLU A 30 -7.42 12.13 10.31
N TYR A 31 -8.48 12.89 10.56
CA TYR A 31 -8.49 14.35 10.64
C TYR A 31 -9.32 14.83 11.82
N TYR A 32 -9.13 16.09 12.22
CA TYR A 32 -9.96 16.77 13.21
C TYR A 32 -11.01 17.62 12.52
N ASP A 33 -12.28 17.44 12.89
CA ASP A 33 -13.37 18.32 12.46
C ASP A 33 -13.40 19.65 13.24
N ALA A 34 -14.36 20.52 12.92
CA ALA A 34 -14.50 21.83 13.55
C ALA A 34 -14.75 21.77 15.06
N ASP A 35 -15.31 20.65 15.56
CA ASP A 35 -15.58 20.42 16.97
C ASP A 35 -14.38 19.75 17.68
N GLY A 36 -13.27 19.52 16.97
CA GLY A 36 -12.08 18.85 17.46
C GLY A 36 -12.23 17.33 17.59
N GLN A 37 -13.27 16.73 16.99
CA GLN A 37 -13.45 15.28 17.01
C GLN A 37 -12.60 14.63 15.92
N LEU A 38 -12.04 13.47 16.25
CA LEU A 38 -11.29 12.67 15.31
C LEU A 38 -12.23 11.91 14.38
N LYS A 39 -12.06 12.07 13.07
CA LYS A 39 -12.81 11.38 12.02
C LYS A 39 -11.86 10.68 11.06
N THR A 40 -12.34 9.63 10.41
CA THR A 40 -11.61 8.96 9.32
C THR A 40 -11.93 9.65 8.00
N ALA A 41 -10.91 10.10 7.27
CA ALA A 41 -11.06 10.67 5.94
C ALA A 41 -11.10 9.57 4.86
N CYS A 42 -10.20 8.60 4.95
CA CYS A 42 -10.14 7.47 4.03
C CYS A 42 -9.45 6.27 4.68
N GLU A 43 -9.66 5.10 4.08
CA GLU A 43 -9.00 3.86 4.42
C GLU A 43 -8.66 3.08 3.14
N THR A 44 -7.61 2.28 3.19
CA THR A 44 -7.21 1.42 2.08
C THR A 44 -6.60 0.12 2.60
N VAL A 45 -6.71 -0.92 1.77
CA VAL A 45 -6.20 -2.26 2.06
C VAL A 45 -5.54 -2.81 0.81
N TYR A 46 -4.30 -3.25 0.95
CA TYR A 46 -3.57 -4.01 -0.06
C TYR A 46 -3.22 -5.38 0.50
N THR A 47 -3.23 -6.37 -0.38
CA THR A 47 -2.92 -7.76 -0.09
C THR A 47 -1.91 -8.25 -1.12
N TRP A 48 -1.23 -9.36 -0.81
CA TRP A 48 -0.34 -10.15 -1.68
C TRP A 48 1.16 -9.95 -1.48
N GLN A 49 1.66 -8.74 -1.27
CA GLN A 49 3.12 -8.52 -1.15
C GLN A 49 3.44 -7.45 -0.10
N PRO A 50 3.61 -7.81 1.19
CA PRO A 50 3.80 -6.83 2.26
C PRO A 50 4.96 -5.84 2.07
N SER A 51 6.02 -6.26 1.36
CA SER A 51 7.16 -5.38 1.07
C SER A 51 6.82 -4.24 0.11
N VAL A 52 5.80 -4.43 -0.74
CA VAL A 52 5.30 -3.48 -1.74
C VAL A 52 4.03 -2.78 -1.22
N ASP A 53 3.10 -3.54 -0.66
CA ASP A 53 1.78 -3.09 -0.20
C ASP A 53 1.89 -1.91 0.77
N LYS A 54 2.92 -1.88 1.63
CA LYS A 54 3.19 -0.75 2.54
C LYS A 54 3.35 0.59 1.81
N TYR A 55 3.94 0.58 0.62
CA TYR A 55 4.14 1.79 -0.18
C TYR A 55 2.87 2.17 -0.96
N ALA A 56 2.07 1.19 -1.39
CA ALA A 56 0.75 1.48 -1.98
C ALA A 56 -0.18 2.14 -0.95
N VAL A 57 -0.22 1.61 0.28
CA VAL A 57 -0.94 2.23 1.40
C VAL A 57 -0.41 3.64 1.68
N GLU A 58 0.91 3.83 1.77
CA GLU A 58 1.53 5.13 1.96
C GLU A 58 1.08 6.15 0.89
N TYR A 59 1.11 5.77 -0.38
CA TYR A 59 0.70 6.62 -1.49
C TYR A 59 -0.76 7.07 -1.36
N VAL A 60 -1.68 6.13 -1.12
CA VAL A 60 -3.11 6.44 -0.98
C VAL A 60 -3.36 7.37 0.22
N LEU A 61 -2.70 7.13 1.35
CA LEU A 61 -2.87 7.96 2.54
C LEU A 61 -2.31 9.37 2.35
N ALA A 62 -1.15 9.52 1.72
CA ALA A 62 -0.58 10.83 1.40
C ALA A 62 -1.43 11.59 0.38
N HIS A 63 -1.93 10.90 -0.65
CA HIS A 63 -2.85 11.49 -1.61
C HIS A 63 -4.14 11.98 -0.94
N CYS A 64 -4.70 11.16 -0.07
CA CYS A 64 -5.88 11.51 0.73
C CYS A 64 -5.61 12.66 1.71
N ALA A 65 -4.42 12.74 2.30
CA ALA A 65 -4.03 13.81 3.21
C ALA A 65 -4.03 15.17 2.50
N ARG A 66 -3.47 15.23 1.29
CA ARG A 66 -3.48 16.44 0.46
C ARG A 66 -4.90 16.87 0.10
N LYS A 67 -5.76 15.94 -0.33
CA LYS A 67 -7.19 16.22 -0.58
C LYS A 67 -7.93 16.73 0.66
N ALA A 68 -7.66 16.15 1.83
CA ALA A 68 -8.25 16.61 3.09
C ALA A 68 -7.78 18.02 3.46
N GLN A 69 -6.50 18.33 3.26
CA GLN A 69 -5.94 19.67 3.49
C GLN A 69 -6.55 20.70 2.54
N GLU A 70 -6.74 20.37 1.26
CA GLU A 70 -7.42 21.24 0.27
C GLU A 70 -8.86 21.54 0.66
N GLN A 71 -9.52 20.61 1.37
CA GLN A 71 -10.87 20.80 1.93
C GLN A 71 -10.88 21.58 3.26
N GLY A 72 -9.72 22.06 3.74
CA GLY A 72 -9.59 22.79 5.00
C GLY A 72 -9.60 21.91 6.24
N LEU A 73 -9.47 20.60 6.10
CA LEU A 73 -9.43 19.68 7.24
C LEU A 73 -8.02 19.63 7.86
N THR A 74 -7.96 19.53 9.19
CA THR A 74 -6.68 19.38 9.90
C THR A 74 -6.30 17.90 9.97
N VAL A 75 -5.40 17.48 9.07
CA VAL A 75 -4.85 16.12 9.03
C VAL A 75 -4.10 15.80 10.33
N LYS A 76 -4.34 14.63 10.93
CA LYS A 76 -3.67 14.23 12.18
C LYS A 76 -2.19 13.86 11.96
N ASP A 77 -1.88 13.11 10.92
CA ASP A 77 -0.49 12.74 10.58
C ASP A 77 0.05 13.67 9.50
N GLN A 78 0.63 14.79 9.92
CA GLN A 78 1.16 15.82 9.03
C GLN A 78 2.28 15.32 8.12
N ARG A 79 3.00 14.26 8.51
CA ARG A 79 4.10 13.69 7.69
C ARG A 79 3.63 13.19 6.33
N LEU A 80 2.34 12.82 6.21
CA LEU A 80 1.74 12.37 4.96
C LEU A 80 1.67 13.48 3.90
N LEU A 81 1.69 14.75 4.32
CA LEU A 81 1.67 15.90 3.42
C LEU A 81 3.02 16.10 2.74
N ASP A 82 4.11 15.71 3.41
CA ASP A 82 5.49 15.87 2.93
C ASP A 82 5.94 14.73 2.00
N ILE A 83 5.14 13.67 1.85
CA ILE A 83 5.48 12.52 1.02
C ILE A 83 5.46 12.92 -0.45
N ASP A 84 6.57 12.71 -1.15
CA ASP A 84 6.62 12.84 -2.61
C ASP A 84 5.79 11.71 -3.25
N LEU A 85 4.79 12.10 -4.05
CA LEU A 85 3.88 11.20 -4.76
C LEU A 85 4.29 11.02 -6.23
N SER A 86 5.53 11.35 -6.59
CA SER A 86 6.04 11.10 -7.93
C SER A 86 5.99 9.61 -8.29
N VAL A 87 5.44 9.33 -9.47
CA VAL A 87 5.42 7.99 -10.08
C VAL A 87 6.42 8.00 -11.22
N PRO A 88 7.27 6.97 -11.38
CA PRO A 88 8.22 6.93 -12.48
C PRO A 88 7.48 6.95 -13.82
N VAL A 89 8.07 7.62 -14.81
CA VAL A 89 7.54 7.64 -16.18
C VAL A 89 7.47 6.20 -16.69
N SER A 90 6.32 5.88 -17.29
CA SER A 90 6.10 4.55 -17.83
C SER A 90 6.96 4.31 -19.07
N PRO A 91 7.50 3.09 -19.26
CA PRO A 91 8.35 2.76 -20.40
C PRO A 91 7.61 2.89 -21.74
N GLU A 92 8.38 3.22 -22.78
CA GLU A 92 7.95 3.13 -24.19
C GLU A 92 6.72 3.97 -24.58
N GLY A 93 6.41 5.02 -23.80
CA GLY A 93 5.28 5.91 -24.07
C GLY A 93 3.91 5.24 -23.86
N GLN A 94 3.87 4.06 -23.23
CA GLN A 94 2.64 3.38 -22.86
C GLN A 94 2.24 3.77 -21.44
N PRO A 95 0.94 3.85 -21.10
CA PRO A 95 0.52 4.04 -19.71
C PRO A 95 0.89 2.83 -18.85
N TRP A 96 1.15 3.05 -17.55
CA TRP A 96 1.33 1.95 -16.61
C TRP A 96 0.05 1.10 -16.55
N THR A 97 0.23 -0.21 -16.68
CA THR A 97 -0.79 -1.21 -16.36
C THR A 97 -0.27 -2.08 -15.21
N PHE A 98 -1.18 -2.80 -14.53
CA PHE A 98 -0.80 -3.73 -13.47
C PHE A 98 0.20 -4.79 -13.96
N ASP A 99 0.02 -5.28 -15.18
CA ASP A 99 0.88 -6.31 -15.76
C ASP A 99 2.25 -5.75 -16.15
N LEU A 100 2.30 -4.57 -16.77
CA LEU A 100 3.55 -3.90 -17.11
C LEU A 100 4.38 -3.55 -15.86
N ALA A 101 3.72 -3.01 -14.83
CA ALA A 101 4.35 -2.70 -13.56
C ALA A 101 4.91 -3.95 -12.88
N ARG A 102 4.15 -5.05 -12.89
CA ARG A 102 4.60 -6.34 -12.35
C ARG A 102 5.81 -6.87 -13.11
N GLU A 103 5.80 -6.84 -14.43
CA GLU A 103 6.91 -7.29 -15.27
C GLU A 103 8.19 -6.49 -14.97
N HIS A 104 8.08 -5.17 -14.90
CA HIS A 104 9.22 -4.30 -14.58
C HIS A 104 9.78 -4.54 -13.17
N HIS A 105 8.90 -4.77 -12.19
CA HIS A 105 9.30 -5.11 -10.83
C HIS A 105 10.03 -6.46 -10.77
N GLN A 106 9.49 -7.48 -11.45
CA GLN A 106 10.11 -8.81 -11.54
C GLN A 106 11.47 -8.79 -12.23
N LYS A 107 11.67 -7.89 -13.20
CA LYS A 107 12.97 -7.66 -13.87
C LYS A 107 13.94 -6.80 -13.05
N GLY A 108 13.52 -6.28 -11.88
CA GLY A 108 14.33 -5.39 -11.04
C GLY A 108 14.53 -4.00 -11.63
N LEU A 109 13.71 -3.59 -12.60
CA LEU A 109 13.79 -2.28 -13.26
C LEU A 109 13.15 -1.16 -12.43
N ILE A 110 12.24 -1.52 -11.53
CA ILE A 110 11.64 -0.62 -10.55
C ILE A 110 11.73 -1.24 -9.16
N THR A 111 11.87 -0.38 -8.15
CA THR A 111 11.92 -0.77 -6.74
C THR A 111 10.56 -1.16 -6.18
N ASP A 112 10.51 -1.82 -5.02
CA ASP A 112 9.26 -2.09 -4.30
C ASP A 112 8.43 -0.82 -4.06
N LYS A 113 9.08 0.31 -3.76
CA LYS A 113 8.41 1.60 -3.54
C LYS A 113 7.76 2.11 -4.81
N GLN A 114 8.53 2.17 -5.89
CA GLN A 114 8.01 2.59 -7.20
C GLN A 114 6.87 1.69 -7.65
N TYR A 115 7.00 0.38 -7.49
CA TYR A 115 5.95 -0.57 -7.84
C TYR A 115 4.68 -0.31 -7.01
N GLY A 116 4.78 -0.20 -5.69
CA GLY A 116 3.63 0.10 -4.83
C GLY A 116 2.95 1.43 -5.17
N TYR A 117 3.73 2.45 -5.51
CA TYR A 117 3.20 3.74 -5.94
C TYR A 117 2.47 3.65 -7.28
N ILE A 118 3.01 2.92 -8.26
CA ILE A 118 2.34 2.67 -9.54
C ILE A 118 1.01 1.94 -9.32
N LEU A 119 0.98 0.91 -8.47
CA LEU A 119 -0.25 0.17 -8.15
C LEU A 119 -1.33 1.10 -7.59
N ALA A 120 -0.99 1.90 -6.57
CA ALA A 120 -1.90 2.88 -5.98
C ALA A 120 -2.33 3.96 -6.98
N TYR A 121 -1.42 4.41 -7.85
CA TYR A 121 -1.71 5.39 -8.89
C TYR A 121 -2.76 4.88 -9.88
N ILE A 122 -2.63 3.63 -10.34
CA ILE A 122 -3.59 2.98 -11.22
C ILE A 122 -4.94 2.81 -10.50
N ASP A 123 -4.94 2.32 -9.25
CA ASP A 123 -6.17 2.12 -8.46
C ASP A 123 -6.98 3.40 -8.22
N LEU A 124 -6.29 4.53 -8.03
CA LEU A 124 -6.92 5.84 -7.85
C LEU A 124 -7.53 6.40 -9.15
N GLY A 125 -7.32 5.73 -10.29
CA GLY A 125 -7.93 6.08 -11.58
C GLY A 125 -7.23 7.22 -12.31
N TYR A 126 -5.96 7.52 -11.98
CA TYR A 126 -5.22 8.54 -12.71
C TYR A 126 -4.81 8.07 -14.11
N PRO A 127 -5.05 8.88 -15.17
CA PRO A 127 -4.53 8.57 -16.49
C PRO A 127 -2.99 8.69 -16.49
N VAL A 128 -2.28 7.65 -16.93
CA VAL A 128 -0.81 7.65 -16.97
C VAL A 128 -0.35 8.23 -18.31
N ILE A 129 -0.35 9.56 -18.41
CA ILE A 129 0.29 10.29 -19.52
C ILE A 129 0.83 11.64 -19.02
N GLU A 130 1.81 11.66 -18.12
CA GLU A 130 2.62 12.88 -17.93
C GLU A 130 4.10 12.53 -17.83
N GLY A 131 4.82 12.95 -18.87
CA GLY A 131 6.25 13.15 -18.99
C GLY A 131 6.46 14.37 -19.87
#